data_AF-A0A452XD45-F1
#
_entry.id   AF-A0A452XD45-F1
#
_cell.length_a   1.000
_cell.length_b   1.000
_cell.length_c   1.000
_cell.angle_alpha   90.00
_cell.angle_beta   90.00
_cell.angle_gamma   90.00
#
_symmetry.space_group_name_H-M   'P 1'
#
loop_
_entity.id
_entity.type
_entity.pdbx_description
1 polymer ?
#
loop_
_entity_poly.entity_id
_entity_poly.type
_entity_poly.pdbx_seq_one_letter_code
_entity_poly.pdbx_strand_id
1 'polypeptide(L)' 'VFGGVGERTREGNDLYMEMKESGVINEKNIEESKVALVYGQMNEPPGARMRVGLTALTMAEYFRDVNKQDVL' A
#
# COMPACT_ATOMS: atom_id res chain seq x y z
N VAL A 1 -2.61 -5.59 2.39
CA VAL A 1 -2.48 -4.22 1.94
C VAL A 1 -1.43 -3.53 2.80
N PHE A 2 -0.45 -2.87 2.19
CA PHE A 2 0.53 -2.10 2.97
C PHE A 2 0.04 -0.68 3.18
N GLY A 3 -0.10 -0.26 4.45
CA GLY A 3 -0.47 1.11 4.83
C GLY A 3 0.69 1.82 5.52
N GLY A 4 1.49 2.60 4.79
CA GLY A 4 2.59 3.40 5.33
C GLY A 4 2.12 4.73 5.90
N VAL A 5 2.00 4.84 7.23
CA VAL A 5 1.53 6.04 7.94
C VAL A 5 2.70 6.80 8.53
N GLY A 6 3.03 7.95 7.96
CA GLY A 6 4.13 8.79 8.44
C GLY A 6 5.51 8.17 8.21
N GLU A 7 5.67 7.34 7.19
CA GLU A 7 6.95 6.75 6.80
C GLU A 7 7.85 7.77 6.09
N ARG A 8 9.18 7.53 6.10
CA ARG A 8 10.08 8.34 5.28
C ARG A 8 9.87 8.01 3.81
N THR A 9 9.89 9.03 2.95
CA THR A 9 9.78 8.86 1.50
C THR A 9 10.83 7.91 0.94
N ARG A 10 12.05 7.96 1.49
CA ARG A 10 13.13 7.03 1.13
C ARG A 10 12.76 5.58 1.41
N GLU A 11 12.29 5.28 2.62
CA GLU A 11 11.91 3.92 3.03
C GLU A 11 10.74 3.39 2.19
N GLY A 12 9.77 4.24 1.87
CA GLY A 12 8.68 3.89 0.95
C GLY A 12 9.16 3.58 -0.48
N ASN A 13 10.12 4.35 -0.99
CA ASN A 13 10.70 4.11 -2.31
C ASN A 13 11.54 2.82 -2.33
N ASP A 14 12.35 2.58 -1.30
CA ASP A 14 13.17 1.37 -1.19
C ASP A 14 12.27 0.12 -1.17
N LEU A 15 11.17 0.14 -0.40
CA LEU A 15 10.18 -0.93 -0.36
C LEU A 15 9.48 -1.14 -1.72
N TYR A 16 9.12 -0.06 -2.42
CA TYR A 16 8.51 -0.16 -3.75
C TYR A 16 9.44 -0.86 -4.75
N MET A 17 10.72 -0.49 -4.74
CA MET A 17 11.73 -1.12 -5.61
C MET A 17 11.94 -2.59 -5.25
N GLU A 18 12.01 -2.93 -3.96
CA GLU A 18 12.13 -4.32 -3.52
C GLU A 18 10.91 -5.18 -3.93
N MET A 19 9.69 -4.62 -3.82
CA MET A 19 8.45 -5.30 -4.24
C MET A 19 8.39 -5.52 -5.75
N LYS A 20 8.97 -4.60 -6.52
CA LYS A 20 9.12 -4.72 -7.97
C LYS A 20 10.15 -5.77 -8.35
N GLU A 21 11.34 -5.74 -7.72
CA GLU A 21 12.42 -6.70 -7.99
C GLU A 21 12.05 -8.14 -7.60
N SER A 22 11.30 -8.30 -6.50
CA SER A 22 10.77 -9.59 -6.05
C SER A 22 9.59 -10.11 -6.88
N GLY A 23 9.06 -9.31 -7.81
CA GLY A 23 7.93 -9.67 -8.66
C GLY A 23 6.58 -9.69 -7.95
N VAL A 24 6.49 -9.11 -6.75
CA VAL A 24 5.21 -8.89 -6.05
C VAL A 24 4.40 -7.80 -6.76
N ILE A 25 5.08 -6.78 -7.27
CA ILE A 25 4.53 -5.77 -8.18
C ILE A 25 5.03 -6.08 -9.59
N ASN A 26 4.09 -6.31 -10.51
CA ASN A 26 4.38 -6.52 -11.92
C ASN A 26 4.10 -5.22 -12.69
N GLU A 27 5.16 -4.48 -13.04
CA GLU A 27 5.01 -3.22 -13.80
C GLU A 27 4.48 -3.41 -15.22
N LYS A 28 4.71 -4.59 -15.82
CA LYS A 28 4.24 -4.88 -17.18
C LYS A 28 2.77 -5.28 -17.18
N ASN A 29 2.30 -5.89 -16.10
CA ASN A 29 0.91 -6.25 -15.91
C ASN A 29 0.45 -5.93 -14.48
N ILE A 30 -0.13 -4.75 -14.29
CA ILE A 30 -0.56 -4.27 -12.97
C ILE A 30 -1.63 -5.19 -12.37
N GLU A 31 -2.46 -5.84 -13.19
CA GLU A 31 -3.52 -6.75 -12.73
C GLU A 31 -2.98 -8.01 -12.04
N GLU A 32 -1.74 -8.42 -12.35
CA GLU A 32 -1.07 -9.55 -11.71
C GLU A 32 -0.36 -9.18 -10.40
N SER A 33 -0.31 -7.88 -10.05
CA SER A 33 0.34 -7.43 -8.83
C SER A 33 -0.43 -7.92 -7.59
N LYS A 34 0.29 -8.43 -6.60
CA LYS A 34 -0.29 -9.08 -5.41
C LYS A 34 -0.39 -8.16 -4.19
N VAL A 35 0.05 -6.92 -4.32
CA VAL A 35 0.11 -5.97 -3.21
C VAL A 35 -0.51 -4.63 -3.62
N ALA A 36 -1.24 -4.03 -2.69
CA ALA A 36 -1.63 -2.63 -2.75
C ALA A 36 -0.81 -1.84 -1.73
N LEU A 37 -0.13 -0.78 -2.19
CA LEU A 37 0.66 0.11 -1.34
C LEU A 37 -0.07 1.45 -1.18
N VAL A 38 -0.30 1.85 0.06
CA VAL A 38 -0.95 3.12 0.42
C VAL A 38 0.00 3.90 1.32
N TYR A 39 0.47 5.07 0.87
CA TYR A 39 1.45 5.88 1.58
C TYR A 39 0.90 7.25 1.98
N GLY A 40 1.11 7.63 3.23
CA GLY A 40 0.96 9.00 3.70
C GLY A 40 2.23 9.40 4.43
N GLN A 41 3.20 9.92 3.68
CA GLN A 41 4.58 10.11 4.12
C GLN A 41 4.73 11.26 5.14
N MET A 42 5.90 11.34 5.79
CA MET A 42 6.21 12.39 6.78
C MET A 42 6.09 13.82 6.23
N ASN A 43 6.27 14.02 4.93
CA ASN A 43 6.14 15.34 4.27
C ASN A 43 4.67 15.76 4.04
N GLU A 44 3.71 14.85 4.15
CA GLU A 44 2.29 15.14 3.96
C GLU A 44 1.70 15.87 5.17
N PRO A 45 0.66 16.70 5.00
CA PRO A 45 0.02 17.39 6.11
C PRO A 45 -0.56 16.40 7.14
N PRO A 46 -0.64 16.78 8.42
CA PRO A 46 -1.06 15.87 9.49
C PRO A 46 -2.46 15.28 9.26
N GLY A 47 -3.36 16.00 8.60
CA GLY A 47 -4.68 15.49 8.23
C GLY A 47 -4.62 14.32 7.23
N ALA A 48 -3.71 14.37 6.26
CA ALA A 48 -3.51 13.28 5.31
C ALA A 48 -2.95 12.04 6.02
N ARG A 49 -1.94 12.22 6.89
CA ARG A 49 -1.36 11.11 7.67
C ARG A 49 -2.37 10.46 8.61
N MET A 50 -3.25 11.23 9.24
CA MET A 50 -4.30 10.67 10.11
C MET A 50 -5.29 9.79 9.34
N ARG A 51 -5.57 10.11 8.07
CA ARG A 51 -6.59 9.43 7.27
C ARG A 51 -6.04 8.29 6.42
N VAL A 52 -4.76 8.28 6.10
CA VAL A 52 -4.19 7.31 5.17
C VAL A 52 -4.32 5.85 5.64
N GLY A 53 -4.28 5.61 6.96
CA GLY A 53 -4.53 4.29 7.53
C GLY A 53 -5.97 3.80 7.29
N LEU A 54 -6.95 4.71 7.28
CA LEU A 54 -8.35 4.37 6.95
C LEU A 54 -8.49 4.01 5.47
N THR A 55 -7.78 4.72 4.58
CA THR A 55 -7.76 4.36 3.15
C THR A 55 -7.20 2.95 2.94
N ALA A 56 -6.09 2.62 3.63
CA ALA A 56 -5.52 1.27 3.58
C ALA A 56 -6.49 0.22 4.13
N LEU A 57 -7.19 0.52 5.23
CA LEU A 57 -8.21 -0.36 5.81
C LEU A 57 -9.37 -0.59 4.83
N THR A 58 -9.89 0.46 4.19
CA THR A 58 -10.99 0.32 3.22
C THR A 58 -10.62 -0.58 2.04
N MET A 59 -9.38 -0.50 1.55
CA MET A 59 -8.91 -1.41 0.50
C MET A 59 -8.82 -2.86 1.02
N ALA A 60 -8.36 -3.07 2.25
CA ALA A 60 -8.32 -4.39 2.86
C ALA A 60 -9.73 -4.97 3.09
N GLU A 61 -10.68 -4.14 3.54
CA GLU A 61 -12.08 -4.52 3.72
C GLU A 61 -12.72 -4.93 2.40
N TYR A 62 -12.42 -4.24 1.29
CA TYR A 62 -12.90 -4.65 -0.02
C TYR A 62 -12.42 -6.07 -0.39
N PHE A 63 -11.13 -6.36 -0.20
CA PHE A 63 -10.59 -7.70 -0.48
C PHE A 63 -11.18 -8.76 0.45
N ARG A 64 -11.43 -8.43 1.71
CA ARG A 64 -12.03 -9.33 2.69
C ARG A 64 -13.51 -9.61 2.41
N ASP A 65 -14.31 -8.56 2.18
CA ASP A 65 -15.78 -8.66 2.18
C ASP A 65 -16.33 -8.97 0.78
N VAL A 66 -15.77 -8.35 -0.27
CA VAL A 66 -16.23 -8.52 -1.65
C VAL A 66 -15.52 -9.69 -2.32
N ASN A 67 -14.18 -9.69 -2.27
CA ASN A 67 -13.40 -10.75 -2.91
C ASN A 67 -13.27 -12.01 -2.05
N LYS A 68 -13.67 -11.96 -0.77
CA LYS A 68 -13.64 -13.10 0.17
C LYS A 68 -12.27 -13.76 0.26
N GLN A 69 -11.23 -12.94 0.29
CA GLN A 69 -9.84 -13.38 0.41
C GLN A 69 -9.30 -13.08 1.79
N ASP A 70 -8.39 -13.92 2.27
CA ASP A 70 -7.58 -13.59 3.44
C ASP A 70 -6.56 -12.52 3.05
N VAL A 71 -6.58 -11.39 3.75
CA VAL A 71 -5.79 -10.20 3.42
C VAL A 71 -4.71 -9.99 4.47
N LEU A 72 -3.47 -9.82 4.01
CA LEU A 72 -2.34 -9.25 4.77
C LEU A 72 -1.99 -7.91 4.14
#